data_AF-A0A423P649-F1
#
_entry.id   AF-A0A423P649-F1
#
_cell.length_a   1.000
_cell.length_b   1.000
_cell.length_c   1.000
_cell.angle_alpha   90.00
_cell.angle_beta   90.00
_cell.angle_gamma   90.00
#
_symmetry.space_group_name_H-M   'P 1'
#
loop_
_entity.id
_entity.type
_entity.pdbx_description
1 polymer ?
#
loop_
_entity_poly.entity_id
_entity_poly.type
_entity_poly.pdbx_seq_one_letter_code
_entity_poly.pdbx_strand_id
1 'polypeptide(L)'
;MNARIALLGALLLSGCQIGGPETGENDPKYPWWELVFVEPNYMKVWVEDSSVHDINNRIFFRAGKSTAASGEPDIRTESARGWGAVSGTGRPVTGADLPKQIFVRWQSITEQKTYQGFIEIPEEGRQLMVKSTHQRCPETPEKTARFMASLYVGLAPGGVLQAWVRDSCRNPVEVARGQGGIEALGPEQGKHGGRYAYPVSEKAKRYVEKYGIPYGSW
;
A
#
# COMPACT_ATOMS: atom_id res chain seq x y z
N MET A 1 62.15 23.79 18.48
CA MET A 1 60.98 24.32 17.75
C MET A 1 60.89 23.53 16.46
N ASN A 2 59.73 22.99 16.07
CA ASN A 2 59.41 22.25 14.80
C ASN A 2 58.78 20.85 14.97
N ALA A 3 58.61 20.32 16.19
CA ALA A 3 57.86 19.07 16.41
C ALA A 3 56.35 19.28 16.69
N ARG A 4 55.91 20.53 16.89
CA ARG A 4 54.51 20.85 17.25
C ARG A 4 53.62 21.24 16.06
N ILE A 5 54.18 21.37 14.86
CA ILE A 5 53.42 21.75 13.65
C ILE A 5 52.93 20.52 12.88
N ALA A 6 53.57 19.36 13.05
CA ALA A 6 53.16 18.13 12.36
C ALA A 6 51.86 17.51 12.92
N LEU A 7 51.44 17.86 14.14
CA LEU A 7 50.22 17.32 14.75
C LEU A 7 48.92 18.06 14.35
N LEU A 8 49.03 19.21 13.68
CA LEU A 8 47.89 20.01 13.23
C LEU A 8 47.42 19.66 11.81
N GLY A 9 48.23 18.94 11.03
CA GLY A 9 47.89 18.53 9.65
C GLY A 9 47.04 17.26 9.54
N ALA A 10 47.01 16.43 10.57
CA ALA A 10 46.33 15.12 10.53
C ALA A 10 44.88 15.13 11.05
N LEU A 11 44.42 16.23 11.67
CA LEU A 11 43.10 16.34 12.28
C LEU A 11 42.01 16.92 11.36
N LEU A 12 42.32 17.23 10.09
CA LEU A 12 41.42 17.93 9.18
C LEU A 12 40.80 17.07 8.07
N LEU A 13 41.00 15.73 8.06
CA LEU A 13 40.52 14.86 6.97
C LEU A 13 39.45 13.84 7.37
N SER A 14 38.97 13.83 8.61
CA SER A 14 37.83 13.00 9.02
C SER A 14 36.54 13.82 9.09
N GLY A 15 36.28 14.63 8.07
CA GLY A 15 34.92 15.05 7.77
C GLY A 15 34.21 13.89 7.08
N CYS A 16 33.73 12.90 7.84
CA CYS A 16 32.76 11.94 7.33
C CYS A 16 31.56 12.74 6.84
N GLN A 17 31.47 13.01 5.53
CA GLN A 17 30.20 13.36 4.92
C GLN A 17 29.31 12.13 5.05
N ILE A 18 28.57 12.05 6.15
CA ILE A 18 27.46 11.12 6.32
C ILE A 18 26.40 11.58 5.33
N GLY A 19 26.53 11.15 4.08
CA GLY A 19 25.61 11.51 3.02
C GLY A 19 26.26 11.49 1.66
N GLY A 20 26.27 10.32 1.01
CA GLY A 20 26.42 10.29 -0.44
C GLY A 20 25.26 11.03 -1.12
N PRO A 21 25.33 11.30 -2.44
CA PRO A 21 24.29 12.02 -3.19
C PRO A 21 22.89 11.38 -3.08
N GLU A 22 22.82 10.12 -2.64
CA GLU A 22 21.59 9.37 -2.44
C GLU A 22 20.95 9.53 -1.04
N THR A 23 21.58 10.22 -0.09
CA THR A 23 20.96 10.41 1.23
C THR A 23 19.74 11.33 1.15
N GLY A 24 18.63 10.88 1.71
CA GLY A 24 17.39 11.63 1.88
C GLY A 24 17.09 11.99 3.34
N GLU A 25 18.05 11.82 4.25
CA GLU A 25 17.86 11.97 5.70
C GLU A 25 17.30 13.35 6.07
N ASN A 26 17.79 14.40 5.40
CA ASN A 26 17.39 15.78 5.64
C ASN A 26 16.29 16.27 4.68
N ASP A 27 15.81 15.42 3.76
CA ASP A 27 14.73 15.81 2.85
C ASP A 27 13.40 15.96 3.61
N PRO A 28 12.48 16.83 3.15
CA PRO A 28 11.23 17.09 3.86
C PRO A 28 10.37 15.82 3.99
N LYS A 29 9.78 15.62 5.15
CA LYS A 29 8.94 14.45 5.48
C LYS A 29 7.64 14.88 6.13
N TYR A 30 6.55 14.20 5.80
CA TYR A 30 5.30 14.32 6.54
C TYR A 30 5.32 13.44 7.80
N PRO A 31 4.62 13.83 8.88
CA PRO A 31 4.55 13.06 10.13
C PRO A 31 3.54 11.90 10.07
N TRP A 32 3.21 11.41 8.87
CA TRP A 32 2.32 10.28 8.64
C TRP A 32 2.85 9.44 7.47
N TRP A 33 2.44 8.17 7.41
CA TRP A 33 2.56 7.33 6.22
C TRP A 33 1.20 7.19 5.55
N GLU A 34 1.16 6.67 4.33
CA GLU A 34 -0.10 6.55 3.57
C GLU A 34 -0.55 5.09 3.39
N LEU A 35 -1.83 4.84 3.64
CA LEU A 35 -2.50 3.59 3.31
C LEU A 35 -3.34 3.78 2.03
N VAL A 36 -3.13 2.91 1.05
CA VAL A 36 -3.83 2.95 -0.24
C VAL A 36 -4.54 1.63 -0.47
N PHE A 37 -5.78 1.66 -0.95
CA PHE A 37 -6.49 0.46 -1.39
C PHE A 37 -6.55 0.38 -2.91
N VAL A 38 -6.26 -0.79 -3.47
CA VAL A 38 -6.27 -1.08 -4.91
C VAL A 38 -7.12 -2.31 -5.22
N GLU A 39 -7.74 -2.34 -6.39
CA GLU A 39 -8.62 -3.42 -6.85
C GLU A 39 -8.25 -3.81 -8.30
N PRO A 40 -8.45 -5.06 -8.75
CA PRO A 40 -8.28 -5.41 -10.16
C PRO A 40 -9.32 -4.71 -11.05
N ASN A 41 -9.02 -4.55 -12.35
CA ASN A 41 -9.96 -3.93 -13.29
C ASN A 41 -11.31 -4.65 -13.26
N TYR A 42 -12.41 -3.89 -13.32
CA TYR A 42 -13.78 -4.40 -13.26
C TYR A 42 -14.17 -5.17 -11.98
N MET A 43 -13.26 -5.36 -11.02
CA MET A 43 -13.52 -6.09 -9.77
C MET A 43 -13.77 -5.10 -8.64
N LYS A 44 -14.90 -4.37 -8.75
CA LYS A 44 -15.15 -3.22 -7.87
C LYS A 44 -15.16 -3.65 -6.41
N VAL A 45 -14.43 -2.91 -5.57
CA VAL A 45 -14.34 -3.08 -4.12
C VAL A 45 -14.81 -1.83 -3.38
N TRP A 46 -15.49 -2.09 -2.27
CA TRP A 46 -15.80 -1.10 -1.25
C TRP A 46 -15.22 -1.54 0.10
N VAL A 47 -14.26 -0.79 0.62
CA VAL A 47 -13.71 -1.01 1.97
C VAL A 47 -14.68 -0.43 2.97
N GLU A 48 -15.22 -1.28 3.84
CA GLU A 48 -16.15 -0.90 4.90
C GLU A 48 -15.42 -0.42 6.14
N ASP A 49 -14.35 -1.10 6.49
CA ASP A 49 -13.52 -0.79 7.65
C ASP A 49 -12.09 -1.27 7.44
N SER A 50 -11.16 -0.58 8.08
CA SER A 50 -9.76 -0.99 8.16
C SER A 50 -9.13 -0.51 9.46
N SER A 51 -8.19 -1.29 9.97
CA SER A 51 -7.47 -0.96 11.20
C SER A 51 -5.98 -1.28 11.06
N VAL A 52 -5.15 -0.47 11.69
CA VAL A 52 -3.69 -0.63 11.71
C VAL A 52 -3.28 -1.19 13.06
N HIS A 53 -2.56 -2.30 13.05
CA HIS A 53 -1.81 -2.78 14.20
C HIS A 53 -0.33 -2.43 13.99
N ASP A 54 0.18 -1.47 14.76
CA ASP A 54 1.53 -0.92 14.56
C ASP A 54 2.63 -1.75 15.24
N ILE A 55 3.89 -1.39 14.96
CA ILE A 55 5.07 -2.04 15.57
C ILE A 55 5.12 -1.97 17.10
N ASN A 56 4.44 -0.99 17.71
CA ASN A 56 4.36 -0.81 19.15
C ASN A 56 3.14 -1.50 19.77
N ASN A 57 2.50 -2.40 19.02
CA ASN A 57 1.32 -3.17 19.41
C ASN A 57 0.10 -2.30 19.75
N ARG A 58 0.02 -1.10 19.17
CA ARG A 58 -1.15 -0.23 19.27
C ARG A 58 -2.08 -0.48 18.10
N ILE A 59 -3.38 -0.38 18.36
CA ILE A 59 -4.42 -0.54 17.33
C ILE A 59 -5.04 0.82 17.03
N PHE A 60 -4.97 1.21 15.77
CA PHE A 60 -5.61 2.41 15.25
C PHE A 60 -6.80 1.97 14.40
N PHE A 61 -7.99 2.11 14.98
CA PHE A 61 -9.25 1.77 14.32
C PHE A 61 -9.61 2.80 13.25
N ARG A 62 -10.40 2.37 12.26
CA ARG A 62 -10.96 3.23 11.22
C ARG A 62 -9.88 3.98 10.43
N ALA A 63 -8.81 3.27 10.06
CA ALA A 63 -7.75 3.76 9.18
C ALA A 63 -8.28 4.15 7.78
N GLY A 64 -9.51 3.77 7.45
CA GLY A 64 -10.28 4.34 6.35
C GLY A 64 -11.44 3.47 5.88
N LYS A 65 -12.50 4.14 5.40
CA LYS A 65 -13.58 3.59 4.56
C LYS A 65 -13.43 4.21 3.17
N SER A 66 -13.42 3.41 2.11
CA SER A 66 -13.06 3.91 0.78
C SER A 66 -13.44 3.02 -0.37
N THR A 67 -13.57 3.62 -1.55
CA THR A 67 -13.32 2.92 -2.81
C THR A 67 -11.85 2.52 -2.90
N ALA A 68 -11.57 1.36 -3.48
CA ALA A 68 -10.23 1.03 -3.95
C ALA A 68 -10.01 1.58 -5.37
N ALA A 69 -8.76 1.87 -5.71
CA ALA A 69 -8.36 2.44 -6.99
C ALA A 69 -8.19 1.36 -8.06
N SER A 70 -8.83 1.58 -9.22
CA SER A 70 -8.72 0.76 -10.43
C SER A 70 -9.42 1.43 -11.62
N GLY A 71 -9.59 0.70 -12.72
CA GLY A 71 -10.29 1.16 -13.91
C GLY A 71 -11.25 0.13 -14.52
N GLU A 72 -11.99 0.62 -15.51
CA GLU A 72 -12.82 -0.17 -16.43
C GLU A 72 -12.44 0.24 -17.86
N PRO A 73 -11.26 -0.24 -18.35
CA PRO A 73 -10.71 0.11 -19.67
C PRO A 73 -11.59 -0.41 -20.82
N ASP A 74 -11.06 -0.47 -22.06
CA ASP A 74 -11.79 -1.08 -23.17
C ASP A 74 -11.93 -2.61 -22.95
N ILE A 75 -13.14 -3.13 -23.08
CA ILE A 75 -13.49 -4.55 -22.92
C ILE A 75 -12.95 -5.46 -24.04
N ARG A 76 -12.44 -4.88 -25.13
CA ARG A 76 -11.86 -5.64 -26.26
C ARG A 76 -10.71 -6.57 -25.83
N THR A 77 -10.05 -6.28 -24.72
CA THR A 77 -8.95 -7.08 -24.17
C THR A 77 -9.27 -7.55 -22.74
N GLU A 78 -8.93 -8.80 -22.43
CA GLU A 78 -8.96 -9.31 -21.06
C GLU A 78 -7.94 -8.52 -20.22
N SER A 79 -8.40 -7.85 -19.16
CA SER A 79 -7.58 -6.91 -18.39
C SER A 79 -7.82 -6.95 -16.87
N ALA A 80 -8.72 -7.83 -16.40
CA ALA A 80 -8.95 -8.07 -14.98
C ALA A 80 -8.03 -9.14 -14.37
N ARG A 81 -7.18 -9.78 -15.17
CA ARG A 81 -6.16 -10.71 -14.65
C ARG A 81 -5.04 -9.92 -13.98
N GLY A 82 -4.68 -10.31 -12.76
CA GLY A 82 -3.69 -9.60 -11.93
C GLY A 82 -4.17 -8.23 -11.46
N TRP A 83 -3.23 -7.42 -10.94
CA TRP A 83 -3.54 -6.16 -10.27
C TRP A 83 -3.44 -4.92 -11.17
N GLY A 84 -2.96 -5.08 -12.41
CA GLY A 84 -2.68 -3.94 -13.29
C GLY A 84 -1.69 -2.95 -12.65
N ALA A 85 -1.95 -1.65 -12.80
CA ALA A 85 -1.13 -0.62 -12.17
C ALA A 85 -1.49 -0.41 -10.70
N VAL A 86 -0.56 -0.71 -9.79
CA VAL A 86 -0.71 -0.51 -8.34
C VAL A 86 -0.65 0.98 -7.99
N SER A 87 -1.71 1.74 -8.23
CA SER A 87 -1.72 3.20 -8.04
C SER A 87 -3.02 3.66 -7.40
N GLY A 88 -3.02 4.83 -6.78
CA GLY A 88 -4.20 5.37 -6.12
C GLY A 88 -3.88 6.50 -5.16
N THR A 89 -4.92 7.12 -4.63
CA THR A 89 -4.81 8.19 -3.63
C THR A 89 -4.67 7.58 -2.24
N GLY A 90 -3.56 7.88 -1.57
CA GLY A 90 -3.29 7.43 -0.22
C GLY A 90 -4.06 8.21 0.84
N ARG A 91 -4.35 7.53 1.94
CA ARG A 91 -4.93 8.13 3.14
C ARG A 91 -3.83 8.30 4.19
N PRO A 92 -3.68 9.50 4.75
CA PRO A 92 -2.69 9.71 5.81
C PRO A 92 -3.07 8.91 7.05
N VAL A 93 -2.15 8.07 7.52
CA VAL A 93 -2.23 7.37 8.79
C VAL A 93 -1.39 8.15 9.80
N THR A 94 -2.07 9.02 10.54
CA THR A 94 -1.43 9.92 11.52
C THR A 94 -1.33 9.27 12.89
N GLY A 95 -0.18 9.40 13.53
CA GLY A 95 0.06 8.96 14.92
C GLY A 95 0.38 7.48 15.10
N ALA A 96 0.02 6.63 14.13
CA ALA A 96 0.46 5.24 14.11
C ALA A 96 1.88 5.12 13.56
N ASP A 97 2.69 4.26 14.18
CA ASP A 97 3.95 3.85 13.58
C ASP A 97 3.70 2.91 12.40
N LEU A 98 4.76 2.42 11.78
CA LEU A 98 4.63 1.49 10.65
C LEU A 98 3.87 0.20 11.06
N PRO A 99 3.08 -0.38 10.15
CA PRO A 99 2.22 -1.50 10.48
C PRO A 99 2.98 -2.83 10.62
N LYS A 100 2.60 -3.62 11.63
CA LYS A 100 2.82 -5.07 11.66
C LYS A 100 1.74 -5.82 10.90
N GLN A 101 0.51 -5.33 10.97
CA GLN A 101 -0.63 -5.97 10.35
C GLN A 101 -1.71 -4.94 10.02
N ILE A 102 -2.41 -5.15 8.92
CA ILE A 102 -3.60 -4.38 8.54
C ILE A 102 -4.80 -5.32 8.58
N PHE A 103 -5.83 -4.95 9.33
CA PHE A 103 -7.15 -5.54 9.20
C PHE A 103 -7.93 -4.80 8.10
N VAL A 104 -8.64 -5.54 7.26
CA VAL A 104 -9.56 -4.97 6.27
C VAL A 104 -10.83 -5.80 6.20
N ARG A 105 -11.95 -5.10 6.13
CA ARG A 105 -13.26 -5.65 5.79
C ARG A 105 -13.78 -4.95 4.54
N TRP A 106 -14.19 -5.72 3.54
CA TRP A 106 -14.57 -5.16 2.24
C TRP A 106 -15.66 -5.94 1.55
N GLN A 107 -16.42 -5.23 0.73
CA GLN A 107 -17.36 -5.79 -0.22
C GLN A 107 -16.66 -5.98 -1.57
N SER A 108 -16.68 -7.19 -2.09
CA SER A 108 -16.36 -7.52 -3.48
C SER A 108 -17.64 -7.39 -4.30
N ILE A 109 -17.84 -6.21 -4.89
CA ILE A 109 -19.10 -5.82 -5.53
C ILE A 109 -19.39 -6.73 -6.73
N THR A 110 -18.38 -7.05 -7.54
CA THR A 110 -18.59 -7.81 -8.79
C THR A 110 -19.10 -9.23 -8.56
N GLU A 111 -18.63 -9.91 -7.51
CA GLU A 111 -19.12 -11.25 -7.14
C GLU A 111 -20.21 -11.24 -6.05
N GLN A 112 -20.61 -10.06 -5.56
CA GLN A 112 -21.57 -9.88 -4.47
C GLN A 112 -21.24 -10.75 -3.24
N LYS A 113 -19.98 -10.68 -2.79
CA LYS A 113 -19.51 -11.27 -1.52
C LYS A 113 -18.83 -10.23 -0.66
N THR A 114 -18.88 -10.43 0.65
CA THR A 114 -18.17 -9.60 1.62
C THR A 114 -17.12 -10.45 2.31
N TYR A 115 -15.96 -9.87 2.55
CA TYR A 115 -14.83 -10.52 3.18
C TYR A 115 -14.30 -9.68 4.34
N GLN A 116 -13.59 -10.35 5.21
CA GLN A 116 -12.69 -9.72 6.17
C GLN A 116 -11.41 -10.55 6.29
N GLY A 117 -10.31 -9.87 6.56
CA GLY A 117 -9.02 -10.53 6.69
C GLY A 117 -7.96 -9.61 7.24
N PHE A 118 -6.81 -10.23 7.50
CA PHE A 118 -5.61 -9.55 7.93
C PHE A 118 -4.52 -9.75 6.87
N ILE A 119 -3.68 -8.75 6.69
CA ILE A 119 -2.43 -8.87 5.95
C ILE A 119 -1.28 -8.45 6.86
N GLU A 120 -0.35 -9.37 7.08
CA GLU A 120 0.85 -9.14 7.89
C GLU A 120 1.91 -8.51 7.02
N ILE A 121 2.47 -7.41 7.50
CA ILE A 121 3.57 -6.71 6.81
C ILE A 121 4.86 -7.22 7.44
N PRO A 122 5.78 -7.81 6.68
CA PRO A 122 7.02 -8.32 7.24
C PRO A 122 7.98 -7.17 7.59
N GLU A 123 9.03 -7.48 8.35
CA GLU A 123 10.03 -6.47 8.75
C GLU A 123 10.73 -5.86 7.55
N GLU A 124 11.04 -6.66 6.53
CA GLU A 124 11.65 -6.21 5.27
C GLU A 124 10.76 -5.18 4.57
N GLY A 125 9.44 -5.36 4.62
CA GLY A 125 8.47 -4.39 4.08
C GLY A 125 8.50 -3.07 4.84
N ARG A 126 8.60 -3.12 6.18
CA ARG A 126 8.74 -1.90 7.01
C ARG A 126 10.08 -1.21 6.80
N GLN A 127 11.17 -1.97 6.68
CA GLN A 127 12.48 -1.41 6.36
C GLN A 127 12.48 -0.73 4.99
N LEU A 128 11.78 -1.30 4.01
CA LEU A 128 11.60 -0.66 2.72
C LEU A 128 10.79 0.65 2.84
N MET A 129 9.74 0.68 3.67
CA MET A 129 8.99 1.90 3.95
C MET A 129 9.90 2.99 4.53
N VAL A 130 10.75 2.67 5.50
CA VAL A 130 11.75 3.60 6.07
C VAL A 130 12.74 4.05 5.00
N LYS A 131 13.36 3.11 4.26
CA LYS A 131 14.32 3.42 3.20
C LYS A 131 13.74 4.34 2.14
N SER A 132 12.46 4.17 1.80
CA SER A 132 11.78 4.96 0.78
C SER A 132 11.73 6.47 1.07
N THR A 133 11.83 6.86 2.35
CA THR A 133 11.80 8.27 2.80
C THR A 133 13.17 8.79 3.24
N HIS A 134 14.13 7.92 3.55
CA HIS A 134 15.46 8.29 4.02
C HIS A 134 16.54 8.16 2.93
N GLN A 135 16.19 7.57 1.76
CA GLN A 135 17.06 7.49 0.60
C GLN A 135 16.36 8.07 -0.63
N ARG A 136 17.10 8.86 -1.41
CA ARG A 136 16.69 9.34 -2.74
C ARG A 136 16.75 8.18 -3.74
N CYS A 137 16.04 8.32 -4.85
CA CYS A 137 16.14 7.34 -5.93
C CYS A 137 17.55 7.43 -6.56
N PRO A 138 18.32 6.33 -6.67
CA PRO A 138 19.63 6.34 -7.34
C PRO A 138 19.58 6.79 -8.80
N GLU A 139 18.44 6.60 -9.48
CA GLU A 139 18.23 7.04 -10.88
C GLU A 139 17.99 8.55 -11.00
N THR A 140 17.57 9.21 -9.92
CA THR A 140 17.32 10.66 -9.86
C THR A 140 17.78 11.23 -8.50
N PRO A 141 19.08 11.19 -8.17
CA PRO A 141 19.61 11.57 -6.85
C PRO A 141 19.48 13.07 -6.55
N GLU A 142 19.20 13.89 -7.58
CA GLU A 142 18.92 15.31 -7.45
C GLU A 142 17.51 15.61 -6.92
N LYS A 143 16.59 14.64 -6.99
CA LYS A 143 15.22 14.78 -6.48
C LYS A 143 15.17 14.36 -5.02
N THR A 144 14.34 15.06 -4.24
CA THR A 144 14.10 14.68 -2.85
C THR A 144 13.59 13.25 -2.75
N ALA A 145 13.94 12.59 -1.64
CA ALA A 145 13.32 11.34 -1.23
C ALA A 145 11.79 11.51 -1.09
N ARG A 146 11.09 10.39 -0.93
CA ARG A 146 9.64 10.44 -0.76
C ARG A 146 9.31 11.17 0.54
N PHE A 147 8.35 12.09 0.47
CA PHE A 147 7.87 12.82 1.64
C PHE A 147 7.19 11.91 2.68
N MET A 148 6.68 10.74 2.27
CA MET A 148 6.12 9.75 3.17
C MET A 148 6.26 8.33 2.61
N ALA A 149 6.26 7.36 3.51
CA ALA A 149 6.15 5.96 3.14
C ALA A 149 4.71 5.66 2.70
N SER A 150 4.54 4.68 1.82
CA SER A 150 3.22 4.26 1.35
C SER A 150 3.10 2.75 1.35
N LEU A 151 1.98 2.26 1.90
CA LEU A 151 1.56 0.87 1.88
C LEU A 151 0.29 0.75 1.04
N TYR A 152 0.34 -0.07 0.01
CA TYR A 152 -0.79 -0.41 -0.85
C TYR A 152 -1.33 -1.76 -0.42
N VAL A 153 -2.64 -1.87 -0.21
CA VAL A 153 -3.34 -3.11 0.07
C VAL A 153 -4.34 -3.36 -1.06
N GLY A 154 -4.05 -4.40 -1.83
CA GLY A 154 -4.91 -4.94 -2.87
C GLY A 154 -5.99 -5.81 -2.28
N LEU A 155 -7.21 -5.64 -2.78
CA LEU A 155 -8.38 -6.43 -2.42
C LEU A 155 -9.00 -6.98 -3.71
N ALA A 156 -9.14 -8.29 -3.81
CA ALA A 156 -9.64 -8.97 -4.99
C ALA A 156 -10.79 -9.94 -4.67
N PRO A 157 -11.54 -10.39 -5.68
CA PRO A 157 -12.51 -11.46 -5.51
C PRO A 157 -11.88 -12.73 -4.93
N GLY A 158 -12.70 -13.62 -4.39
CA GLY A 158 -12.23 -14.83 -3.72
C GLY A 158 -11.47 -14.56 -2.42
N GLY A 159 -11.54 -13.34 -1.88
CA GLY A 159 -10.98 -12.99 -0.57
C GLY A 159 -9.48 -12.71 -0.58
N VAL A 160 -8.84 -12.44 -1.72
CA VAL A 160 -7.38 -12.28 -1.73
C VAL A 160 -6.94 -10.86 -1.35
N LEU A 161 -5.92 -10.80 -0.50
CA LEU A 161 -5.18 -9.60 -0.16
C LEU A 161 -3.76 -9.69 -0.72
N GLN A 162 -3.22 -8.56 -1.17
CA GLN A 162 -1.82 -8.42 -1.57
C GLN A 162 -1.31 -7.06 -1.09
N ALA A 163 -0.07 -6.98 -0.64
CA ALA A 163 0.52 -5.74 -0.18
C ALA A 163 1.75 -5.35 -1.01
N TRP A 164 1.86 -4.05 -1.29
CA TRP A 164 3.06 -3.46 -1.87
C TRP A 164 3.52 -2.26 -1.06
N VAL A 165 4.84 -2.07 -1.01
CA VAL A 165 5.48 -0.85 -0.52
C VAL A 165 6.15 -0.15 -1.69
N ARG A 166 6.13 1.18 -1.70
CA ARG A 166 6.90 1.95 -2.68
C ARG A 166 8.36 2.06 -2.23
N ASP A 167 9.30 1.64 -3.07
CA ASP A 167 10.72 1.89 -2.83
C ASP A 167 11.09 3.37 -3.02
N SER A 168 12.38 3.72 -2.88
CA SER A 168 12.88 5.09 -3.06
C SER A 168 12.68 5.63 -4.49
N CYS A 169 12.67 4.75 -5.49
CA CYS A 169 12.37 5.07 -6.89
C CYS A 169 10.89 4.99 -7.24
N ARG A 170 10.03 4.82 -6.23
CA ARG A 170 8.57 4.75 -6.35
C ARG A 170 8.10 3.51 -7.12
N ASN A 171 8.90 2.45 -7.23
CA ASN A 171 8.45 1.17 -7.76
C ASN A 171 7.61 0.44 -6.71
N PRO A 172 6.52 -0.25 -7.09
CA PRO A 172 5.75 -1.06 -6.16
C PRO A 172 6.47 -2.39 -5.96
N VAL A 173 6.87 -2.67 -4.72
CA VAL A 173 7.52 -3.93 -4.33
C VAL A 173 6.52 -4.76 -3.55
N GLU A 174 6.26 -5.99 -4.01
CA GLU A 174 5.40 -6.95 -3.30
C GLU A 174 6.05 -7.36 -1.98
N VAL A 175 5.30 -7.24 -0.88
CA VAL A 175 5.82 -7.55 0.46
C VAL A 175 5.01 -8.59 1.21
N ALA A 176 3.73 -8.78 0.87
CA ALA A 176 2.91 -9.77 1.54
C ALA A 176 1.71 -10.20 0.69
N ARG A 177 1.22 -11.41 0.95
CA ARG A 177 -0.04 -11.95 0.42
C ARG A 177 -0.87 -12.47 1.59
N GLY A 178 -2.18 -12.31 1.50
CA GLY A 178 -3.12 -12.74 2.53
C GLY A 178 -4.39 -13.32 1.93
N GLN A 179 -5.16 -13.99 2.79
CA GLN A 179 -6.45 -14.58 2.45
C GLN A 179 -7.48 -14.19 3.51
N GLY A 180 -8.52 -13.49 3.08
CA GLY A 180 -9.69 -13.17 3.87
C GLY A 180 -10.71 -14.30 3.84
N GLY A 181 -11.46 -14.39 4.93
CA GLY A 181 -12.63 -15.26 5.04
C GLY A 181 -13.89 -14.54 4.57
N ILE A 182 -14.89 -15.31 4.14
CA ILE A 182 -16.23 -14.77 3.85
C ILE A 182 -16.82 -14.21 5.15
N GLU A 183 -17.33 -12.99 5.09
CA GLU A 183 -18.20 -12.47 6.13
C GLU A 183 -19.59 -13.07 5.99
N ALA A 184 -20.01 -13.86 6.98
CA ALA A 184 -21.31 -14.51 7.00
C ALA A 184 -22.47 -13.51 7.06
N LEU A 185 -22.30 -12.36 7.74
CA LEU A 185 -23.32 -11.32 7.82
C LEU A 185 -23.46 -10.52 6.51
N GLY A 186 -22.59 -10.73 5.53
CA GLY A 186 -22.58 -9.96 4.28
C GLY A 186 -22.20 -8.49 4.50
N PRO A 187 -22.66 -7.57 3.62
CA PRO A 187 -22.25 -6.17 3.64
C PRO A 187 -22.77 -5.43 4.87
N GLU A 188 -21.97 -4.47 5.35
CA GLU A 188 -22.25 -3.57 6.50
C GLU A 188 -22.74 -4.34 7.75
N GLN A 189 -22.24 -5.57 7.96
CA GLN A 189 -22.63 -6.48 9.04
C GLN A 189 -24.14 -6.82 9.03
N GLY A 190 -24.71 -7.05 7.85
CA GLY A 190 -26.12 -7.40 7.68
C GLY A 190 -27.08 -6.22 7.81
N LYS A 191 -26.54 -5.00 7.98
CA LYS A 191 -27.35 -3.77 7.97
C LYS A 191 -27.90 -3.52 6.57
N HIS A 192 -28.90 -2.63 6.49
CA HIS A 192 -29.51 -2.21 5.22
C HIS A 192 -30.04 -3.36 4.36
N GLY A 193 -30.48 -4.46 4.99
CA GLY A 193 -31.05 -5.62 4.31
C GLY A 193 -30.06 -6.37 3.42
N GLY A 194 -28.76 -6.33 3.73
CA GLY A 194 -27.73 -7.01 2.93
C GLY A 194 -27.43 -6.33 1.59
N ARG A 195 -27.83 -5.05 1.42
CA ARG A 195 -27.55 -4.28 0.22
C ARG A 195 -26.07 -3.88 0.16
N TYR A 196 -25.44 -4.16 -0.97
CA TYR A 196 -24.10 -3.69 -1.29
C TYR A 196 -24.04 -2.17 -1.53
N ALA A 197 -22.89 -1.56 -1.28
CA ALA A 197 -22.65 -0.12 -1.39
C ALA A 197 -22.93 0.40 -2.81
N TYR A 198 -22.68 -0.43 -3.83
CA TYR A 198 -22.90 -0.12 -5.23
C TYR A 198 -23.56 -1.29 -5.96
N PRO A 199 -24.37 -1.03 -7.01
CA PRO A 199 -24.72 -2.06 -7.98
C PRO A 199 -23.47 -2.45 -8.79
N VAL A 200 -23.48 -3.67 -9.34
CA VAL A 200 -22.48 -4.06 -10.34
C VAL A 200 -22.65 -3.18 -11.59
N SER A 201 -21.55 -2.56 -12.05
CA SER A 201 -21.57 -1.68 -13.22
C SER A 201 -21.91 -2.47 -14.49
N GLU A 202 -22.52 -1.82 -15.47
CA GLU A 202 -22.87 -2.49 -16.73
C GLU A 202 -21.64 -2.95 -17.52
N LYS A 203 -20.52 -2.23 -17.39
CA LYS A 203 -19.23 -2.64 -17.97
C LYS A 203 -18.68 -3.88 -17.28
N ALA A 204 -18.70 -3.94 -15.95
CA ALA A 204 -18.26 -5.10 -15.19
C ALA A 204 -19.13 -6.33 -15.50
N LYS A 205 -20.46 -6.18 -15.61
CA LYS A 205 -21.35 -7.27 -16.04
C LYS A 205 -20.94 -7.83 -17.40
N ARG A 206 -20.84 -6.97 -18.42
CA ARG A 206 -20.42 -7.38 -19.77
C ARG A 206 -19.03 -8.03 -19.78
N TYR A 207 -18.12 -7.53 -18.95
CA TYR A 207 -16.78 -8.12 -18.82
C TYR A 207 -16.87 -9.54 -18.26
N VAL A 208 -17.60 -9.72 -17.16
CA VAL A 208 -17.78 -11.04 -16.52
C VAL A 208 -18.54 -12.01 -17.42
N GLU A 209 -19.54 -11.55 -18.18
CA GLU A 209 -20.22 -12.38 -19.19
C GLU A 209 -19.26 -12.88 -20.27
N LYS A 210 -18.30 -12.05 -20.68
CA LYS A 210 -17.35 -12.37 -21.76
C LYS A 210 -16.16 -13.21 -21.31
N TYR A 211 -15.56 -12.89 -20.15
CA TYR A 211 -14.29 -13.46 -19.70
C TYR A 211 -14.37 -14.19 -18.35
N GLY A 212 -15.50 -14.06 -17.64
CA GLY A 212 -15.62 -14.52 -16.26
C GLY A 212 -14.87 -13.65 -15.25
N ILE A 213 -15.00 -14.01 -13.98
CA ILE A 213 -14.15 -13.50 -12.92
C ILE A 213 -12.88 -14.36 -12.89
N PRO A 214 -11.68 -13.79 -13.05
CA PRO A 214 -10.45 -14.57 -13.22
C PRO A 214 -9.88 -15.00 -11.86
N TYR A 215 -10.61 -15.85 -11.13
CA TYR A 215 -10.16 -16.39 -9.85
C TYR A 215 -8.76 -17.01 -9.94
N GLY A 216 -7.90 -16.70 -8.95
CA GLY A 216 -6.52 -17.20 -8.88
C GLY A 216 -5.53 -16.51 -9.82
N SER A 217 -5.92 -15.44 -10.52
CA SER A 217 -5.03 -14.71 -11.44
C SER A 217 -4.27 -13.53 -10.81
N TRP A 218 -4.45 -13.32 -9.49
CA TRP A 218 -3.87 -12.24 -8.70
C TRP A 218 -2.92 -12.75 -7.62
#